data_AF-A0A814XA26-F1
#
_entry.id   AF-A0A814XA26-F1
#
_cell.length_a   1.000
_cell.length_b   1.000
_cell.length_c   1.000
_cell.angle_alpha   90.00
_cell.angle_beta   90.00
_cell.angle_gamma   90.00
#
_symmetry.space_group_name_H-M   'P 1'
#
loop_
_entity.id
_entity.type
_entity.pdbx_description
1 polymer ?
#
loop_
_entity_poly.entity_id
_entity_poly.type
_entity_poly.pdbx_seq_one_letter_code
_entity_poly.pdbx_strand_id
1 'polypeptide(L)'
;MSNRDDENLQHLCQFLVNHNAASGTLQFDKSEFSRLPDDANTMSQPTPEDLKQVGDALYHSLTVGPHSMMIGTDGGSVQFIAAQFKNMNMRGSKLEPKVIEVALTKIIDNLDQYPQLNAIKCNLSYNDNGSMMTAKGVRTFCVKGRQ
;
A
#
# COMPACT_ATOMS: atom_id res chain seq x y z
N MET A 1 -16.16 17.75 20.63
CA MET A 1 -17.07 16.95 19.77
C MET A 1 -16.21 16.13 18.82
N SER A 2 -15.77 14.93 19.23
CA SER A 2 -14.97 13.99 18.42
C SER A 2 -14.99 12.65 19.15
N ASN A 3 -15.97 11.81 18.86
CA ASN A 3 -16.07 10.43 19.39
C ASN A 3 -16.96 9.58 18.47
N ARG A 4 -18.00 10.17 17.87
CA ARG A 4 -18.90 9.46 16.95
C ARG A 4 -18.26 9.08 15.62
N ASP A 5 -17.34 9.89 15.11
CA ASP A 5 -16.68 9.60 13.82
C ASP A 5 -15.65 8.47 13.96
N ASP A 6 -14.94 8.42 15.09
CA ASP A 6 -13.98 7.36 15.41
C ASP A 6 -14.67 6.02 15.70
N GLU A 7 -15.80 6.03 16.43
CA GLU A 7 -16.62 4.83 16.64
C GLU A 7 -17.20 4.30 15.32
N ASN A 8 -17.71 5.17 14.45
CA ASN A 8 -18.20 4.74 13.14
C ASN A 8 -17.09 4.17 12.24
N LEU A 9 -15.88 4.73 12.28
CA LEU A 9 -14.72 4.17 11.57
C LEU A 9 -14.33 2.81 12.14
N GLN A 10 -14.28 2.64 13.46
CA GLN A 10 -14.00 1.35 14.08
C GLN A 10 -15.04 0.31 13.69
N HIS A 11 -16.32 0.67 13.65
CA HIS A 11 -17.40 -0.22 13.26
C HIS A 11 -17.36 -0.57 11.76
N LEU A 12 -16.97 0.36 10.87
CA LEU A 12 -16.81 0.10 9.43
C LEU A 12 -15.57 -0.76 9.14
N CYS A 13 -14.44 -0.45 9.80
CA CYS A 13 -13.24 -1.29 9.78
C CYS A 13 -13.58 -2.69 10.31
N GLN A 14 -14.30 -2.81 11.41
CA GLN A 14 -14.73 -4.08 11.99
C GLN A 14 -15.71 -4.84 11.07
N PHE A 15 -16.61 -4.15 10.37
CA PHE A 15 -17.54 -4.75 9.41
C PHE A 15 -16.82 -5.30 8.19
N LEU A 16 -15.91 -4.53 7.57
CA LEU A 16 -15.10 -4.99 6.43
C LEU A 16 -14.12 -6.09 6.83
N VAL A 17 -13.59 -6.02 8.06
CA VAL A 17 -12.80 -7.07 8.69
C VAL A 17 -13.62 -8.34 8.87
N ASN A 18 -14.86 -8.26 9.35
CA ASN A 18 -15.71 -9.43 9.57
C ASN A 18 -16.21 -10.00 8.24
N HIS A 19 -16.48 -9.15 7.25
CA HIS A 19 -16.89 -9.59 5.90
C HIS A 19 -15.74 -10.28 5.16
N ASN A 20 -14.52 -9.73 5.22
CA ASN A 20 -13.33 -10.37 4.66
C ASN A 20 -12.86 -11.58 5.47
N ALA A 21 -13.04 -11.60 6.81
CA ALA A 21 -12.71 -12.75 7.65
C ALA A 21 -13.72 -13.90 7.50
N ALA A 22 -15.01 -13.61 7.33
CA ALA A 22 -16.03 -14.60 6.97
C ALA A 22 -15.77 -15.22 5.58
N SER A 23 -15.02 -14.52 4.72
CA SER A 23 -14.53 -14.99 3.43
C SER A 23 -13.07 -15.50 3.46
N GLY A 24 -12.42 -15.56 4.63
CA GLY A 24 -11.05 -16.09 4.83
C GLY A 24 -9.89 -15.22 4.30
N THR A 25 -10.09 -13.93 4.03
CA THR A 25 -9.26 -13.16 3.06
C THR A 25 -8.54 -11.91 3.60
N LEU A 26 -8.27 -11.80 4.90
CA LEU A 26 -7.23 -10.90 5.41
C LEU A 26 -6.21 -11.71 6.21
N GLN A 27 -5.10 -12.08 5.56
CA GLN A 27 -4.01 -12.87 6.16
C GLN A 27 -2.93 -12.01 6.83
N PHE A 28 -3.16 -10.70 6.99
CA PHE A 28 -2.21 -9.78 7.60
C PHE A 28 -2.84 -9.05 8.80
N ASP A 29 -1.98 -8.52 9.68
CA ASP A 29 -2.38 -7.92 10.94
C ASP A 29 -3.30 -6.71 10.73
N LYS A 30 -4.41 -6.67 11.47
CA LYS A 30 -5.41 -5.59 11.41
C LYS A 30 -4.87 -4.29 12.03
N SER A 31 -3.89 -4.39 12.92
CA SER A 31 -3.23 -3.21 13.51
C SER A 31 -2.64 -2.29 12.43
N GLU A 32 -2.28 -2.83 11.27
CA GLU A 32 -1.73 -2.10 10.13
C GLU A 32 -2.71 -1.05 9.54
N PHE A 33 -4.02 -1.20 9.74
CA PHE A 33 -5.01 -0.19 9.30
C PHE A 33 -5.05 1.05 10.20
N SER A 34 -4.37 1.00 11.34
CA SER A 34 -4.20 2.11 12.28
C SER A 34 -2.73 2.45 12.53
N ARG A 35 -1.78 1.71 11.92
CA ARG A 35 -0.35 1.95 12.09
C ARG A 35 0.05 3.22 11.37
N LEU A 36 0.53 4.18 12.16
CA LEU A 36 1.11 5.40 11.62
C LEU A 36 2.49 5.11 11.02
N PRO A 37 2.94 5.85 10.01
CA PRO A 37 4.31 5.80 9.53
C PRO A 37 5.26 6.07 10.68
N ASP A 38 6.20 5.16 10.92
CA ASP A 38 7.25 5.40 11.90
C ASP A 38 8.14 6.55 11.39
N ASP A 39 8.77 7.29 12.31
CA ASP A 39 9.72 8.32 11.93
C ASP A 39 10.87 7.67 11.15
N ALA A 40 11.15 8.18 9.95
CA ALA A 40 12.18 7.66 9.07
C ALA A 40 13.57 7.59 9.75
N ASN A 41 13.80 8.40 10.79
CA ASN A 41 15.05 8.39 11.55
C ASN A 41 15.15 7.24 12.57
N THR A 42 14.04 6.58 12.90
CA THR A 42 13.98 5.50 13.90
C THR A 42 13.82 4.11 13.28
N MET A 43 13.41 4.02 12.01
CA MET A 43 13.29 2.77 11.29
C MET A 43 14.59 2.30 10.66
N SER A 44 14.80 0.98 10.73
CA SER A 44 15.75 0.28 9.87
C SER A 44 15.49 0.65 8.41
N GLN A 45 16.45 1.34 7.79
CA GLN A 45 16.36 1.76 6.41
C GLN A 45 16.39 0.53 5.49
N PRO A 46 15.56 0.48 4.43
CA PRO A 46 15.62 -0.60 3.46
C PRO A 46 17.00 -0.60 2.80
N THR A 47 17.57 -1.78 2.69
CA THR A 47 18.82 -2.03 1.97
C THR A 47 18.59 -1.87 0.45
N PRO A 48 19.66 -1.74 -0.36
CA PRO A 48 19.53 -1.76 -1.82
C PRO A 48 18.81 -3.02 -2.32
N GLU A 49 19.04 -4.16 -1.68
CA GLU A 49 18.38 -5.43 -2.00
C GLU A 49 16.88 -5.38 -1.68
N ASP A 50 16.48 -4.76 -0.57
CA ASP A 50 15.07 -4.59 -0.21
C ASP A 50 14.35 -3.68 -1.21
N LEU A 51 14.99 -2.57 -1.59
CA LEU A 51 14.48 -1.65 -2.61
C LEU A 51 14.30 -2.35 -3.95
N LYS A 52 15.28 -3.17 -4.35
CA LYS A 52 15.17 -3.98 -5.56
C LYS A 52 14.02 -4.97 -5.47
N GLN A 53 13.91 -5.71 -4.37
CA GLN A 53 12.84 -6.71 -4.19
C GLN A 53 11.44 -6.08 -4.23
N VAL A 54 11.27 -4.94 -3.55
CA VAL A 54 9.99 -4.20 -3.53
C VAL A 54 9.70 -3.58 -4.90
N GLY A 55 10.70 -3.01 -5.56
CA GLY A 55 10.59 -2.44 -6.90
C GLY A 55 10.20 -3.47 -7.96
N ASP A 56 10.83 -4.65 -7.94
CA ASP A 56 10.51 -5.76 -8.84
C ASP A 56 9.07 -6.26 -8.60
N ALA A 57 8.66 -6.40 -7.33
CA ALA A 57 7.29 -6.78 -6.97
C ALA A 57 6.26 -5.72 -7.42
N LEU A 58 6.60 -4.43 -7.28
CA LEU A 58 5.73 -3.33 -7.73
C LEU A 58 5.60 -3.35 -9.24
N TYR A 59 6.70 -3.46 -9.97
CA TYR A 59 6.70 -3.56 -11.43
C TYR A 59 5.85 -4.73 -11.92
N HIS A 60 6.04 -5.91 -11.35
CA HIS A 60 5.24 -7.09 -11.66
C HIS A 60 3.75 -6.84 -11.39
N SER A 61 3.42 -6.26 -10.22
CA SER A 61 2.04 -5.94 -9.82
C SER A 61 1.31 -5.04 -10.83
N LEU A 62 2.02 -4.06 -11.39
CA LEU A 62 1.49 -3.06 -12.31
C LEU A 62 1.41 -3.55 -13.77
N THR A 63 2.21 -4.53 -14.16
CA THR A 63 2.30 -4.99 -15.55
C THR A 63 1.52 -6.26 -15.84
N VAL A 64 1.58 -7.25 -14.94
CA VAL A 64 0.95 -8.56 -15.12
C VAL A 64 0.21 -9.06 -13.87
N GLY A 65 0.41 -8.38 -12.74
CA GLY A 65 -0.17 -8.74 -11.45
C GLY A 65 -1.54 -8.09 -11.18
N PRO A 66 -2.00 -8.13 -9.92
CA PRO A 66 -3.36 -7.73 -9.53
C PRO A 66 -3.75 -6.30 -9.90
N HIS A 67 -2.79 -5.37 -9.99
CA HIS A 67 -3.06 -3.98 -10.30
C HIS A 67 -3.07 -3.66 -11.80
N SER A 68 -2.56 -4.55 -12.65
CA SER A 68 -2.45 -4.33 -14.10
C SER A 68 -3.81 -4.06 -14.77
N MET A 69 -4.85 -4.82 -14.38
CA MET A 69 -6.21 -4.65 -14.91
C MET A 69 -6.81 -3.27 -14.58
N MET A 70 -6.49 -2.73 -13.41
CA MET A 70 -7.02 -1.44 -12.95
C MET A 70 -6.38 -0.26 -13.68
N ILE A 71 -5.12 -0.41 -14.13
CA ILE A 71 -4.40 0.63 -14.89
C ILE A 71 -4.88 0.69 -16.34
N GLY A 72 -5.30 -0.45 -16.91
CA GLY A 72 -5.80 -0.53 -18.29
C GLY A 72 -7.22 0.02 -18.49
N THR A 73 -7.88 0.47 -17.43
CA THR A 73 -9.24 1.03 -17.48
C THR A 73 -9.19 2.54 -17.29
N ASP A 74 -9.88 3.30 -18.15
CA ASP A 74 -9.92 4.77 -18.06
C ASP A 74 -10.42 5.24 -16.69
N GLY A 75 -9.60 6.08 -16.03
CA GLY A 75 -9.90 6.58 -14.69
C GLY A 75 -9.74 5.54 -13.56
N GLY A 76 -9.29 4.33 -13.88
CA GLY A 76 -9.04 3.27 -12.91
C GLY A 76 -7.99 3.69 -11.88
N SER A 77 -8.32 3.44 -10.61
CA SER A 77 -7.43 3.71 -9.49
C SER A 77 -7.51 2.59 -8.47
N VAL A 78 -6.37 2.24 -7.88
CA VAL A 78 -6.29 1.32 -6.73
C VAL A 78 -5.54 2.01 -5.60
N GLN A 79 -5.98 1.73 -4.38
CA GLN A 79 -5.34 2.16 -3.15
C GLN A 79 -5.00 0.95 -2.31
N PHE A 80 -3.83 0.97 -1.66
CA PHE A 80 -3.41 -0.10 -0.76
C PHE A 80 -2.45 0.41 0.31
N ILE A 81 -2.39 -0.29 1.44
CA ILE A 81 -1.34 -0.13 2.45
C ILE A 81 -0.21 -1.15 2.24
N ALA A 82 0.95 -0.93 2.85
CA ALA A 82 2.11 -1.81 2.69
C ALA A 82 1.83 -3.27 3.09
N ALA A 83 1.01 -3.49 4.14
CA ALA A 83 0.62 -4.84 4.56
C ALA A 83 -0.24 -5.58 3.51
N GLN A 84 -1.17 -4.86 2.85
CA GLN A 84 -1.94 -5.39 1.73
C GLN A 84 -1.02 -5.72 0.55
N PHE A 85 -0.11 -4.80 0.21
CA PHE A 85 0.85 -5.01 -0.86
C PHE A 85 1.72 -6.24 -0.61
N LYS A 86 2.22 -6.42 0.62
CA LYS A 86 2.98 -7.62 1.02
C LYS A 86 2.16 -8.88 0.79
N ASN A 87 0.92 -8.91 1.29
CA ASN A 87 0.09 -10.11 1.20
C ASN A 87 -0.24 -10.49 -0.25
N MET A 88 -0.45 -9.51 -1.13
CA MET A 88 -0.81 -9.74 -2.53
C MET A 88 0.39 -10.01 -3.44
N ASN A 89 1.51 -9.33 -3.24
CA ASN A 89 2.62 -9.29 -4.19
C ASN A 89 3.93 -9.86 -3.61
N MET A 90 4.01 -10.09 -2.30
CA MET A 90 5.25 -10.51 -1.61
C MET A 90 5.00 -11.53 -0.49
N ARG A 91 4.01 -12.44 -0.64
CA ARG A 91 3.55 -13.35 0.43
C ARG A 91 4.63 -14.22 1.07
N GLY A 92 5.70 -14.55 0.32
CA GLY A 92 6.87 -15.30 0.81
C GLY A 92 8.04 -14.44 1.30
N SER A 93 7.95 -13.12 1.22
CA SER A 93 9.04 -12.23 1.64
C SER A 93 9.14 -12.14 3.16
N LYS A 94 10.39 -12.12 3.65
CA LYS A 94 10.71 -11.86 5.05
C LYS A 94 10.59 -10.38 5.43
N LEU A 95 10.42 -9.48 4.45
CA LEU A 95 10.29 -8.05 4.72
C LEU A 95 9.02 -7.75 5.52
N GLU A 96 9.18 -6.96 6.58
CA GLU A 96 8.06 -6.49 7.38
C GLU A 96 7.27 -5.40 6.64
N PRO A 97 5.95 -5.28 6.85
CA PRO A 97 5.14 -4.23 6.23
C PRO A 97 5.73 -2.81 6.35
N LYS A 98 6.26 -2.43 7.52
CA LYS A 98 6.93 -1.14 7.72
C LYS A 98 8.14 -0.92 6.81
N VAL A 99 8.95 -1.96 6.56
CA VAL A 99 10.11 -1.85 5.65
C VAL A 99 9.64 -1.68 4.20
N ILE A 100 8.59 -2.41 3.83
CA ILE A 100 7.95 -2.29 2.51
C ILE A 100 7.34 -0.90 2.34
N GLU A 101 6.73 -0.33 3.38
CA GLU A 101 6.19 1.04 3.37
C GLU A 101 7.27 2.08 3.07
N VAL A 102 8.41 2.01 3.78
CA VAL A 102 9.55 2.91 3.53
C VAL A 102 10.13 2.70 2.14
N ALA A 103 10.27 1.45 1.69
CA ALA A 103 10.78 1.14 0.37
C ALA A 103 9.88 1.69 -0.75
N LEU A 104 8.57 1.47 -0.66
CA LEU A 104 7.59 2.01 -1.63
C LEU A 104 7.62 3.55 -1.63
N THR A 105 7.71 4.18 -0.46
CA THR A 105 7.83 5.64 -0.33
C THR A 105 9.06 6.14 -1.10
N LYS A 106 10.25 5.55 -0.83
CA LYS A 106 11.50 5.93 -1.51
C LYS A 106 11.45 5.73 -3.02
N ILE A 107 10.87 4.61 -3.48
CA ILE A 107 10.72 4.32 -4.91
C ILE A 107 9.84 5.37 -5.59
N ILE A 108 8.73 5.75 -4.94
CA ILE A 108 7.81 6.77 -5.48
C ILE A 108 8.45 8.16 -5.50
N ASP A 109 9.18 8.53 -4.45
CA ASP A 109 9.87 9.83 -4.37
C ASP A 109 11.01 9.96 -5.39
N ASN A 110 11.57 8.85 -5.85
CA ASN A 110 12.73 8.80 -6.75
C ASN A 110 12.42 7.99 -8.01
N LEU A 111 11.21 8.11 -8.57
CA LEU A 111 10.76 7.31 -9.73
C LEU A 111 11.66 7.44 -10.96
N ASP A 112 12.36 8.57 -11.11
CA ASP A 112 13.35 8.80 -12.16
C ASP A 112 14.51 7.79 -12.13
N GLN A 113 14.84 7.25 -10.95
CA GLN A 113 15.85 6.20 -10.76
C GLN A 113 15.34 4.79 -11.09
N TYR A 114 14.06 4.63 -11.42
CA TYR A 114 13.42 3.36 -11.77
C TYR A 114 12.78 3.41 -13.19
N PRO A 115 13.59 3.37 -14.27
CA PRO A 115 13.11 3.57 -15.63
C PRO A 115 11.97 2.64 -16.04
N GLN A 116 12.02 1.37 -15.62
CA GLN A 116 10.98 0.39 -15.90
C GLN A 116 9.62 0.74 -15.26
N LEU A 117 9.62 1.38 -14.09
CA LEU A 117 8.39 1.84 -13.43
C LEU A 117 7.90 3.14 -14.07
N ASN A 118 8.82 4.06 -14.37
CA ASN A 118 8.48 5.35 -14.99
C ASN A 118 7.93 5.21 -16.42
N ALA A 119 8.29 4.12 -17.12
CA ALA A 119 7.76 3.78 -18.43
C ALA A 119 6.31 3.29 -18.40
N ILE A 120 5.79 2.86 -17.25
CA ILE A 120 4.39 2.41 -17.12
C ILE A 120 3.49 3.63 -17.21
N LYS A 121 2.41 3.54 -18.00
CA LYS A 121 1.39 4.59 -18.15
C LYS A 121 0.48 4.69 -16.92
N CYS A 122 1.07 4.94 -15.75
CA CYS A 122 0.35 5.15 -14.50
C CYS A 122 0.98 6.28 -13.68
N ASN A 123 0.19 6.86 -12.79
CA ASN A 123 0.63 7.76 -11.75
C ASN A 123 0.71 6.99 -10.44
N LEU A 124 1.90 6.97 -9.85
CA LEU A 124 2.15 6.41 -8.53
C LEU A 124 2.28 7.58 -7.55
N SER A 125 1.61 7.46 -6.41
CA SER A 125 1.64 8.46 -5.35
C SER A 125 1.33 7.80 -4.02
N TYR A 126 1.49 8.53 -2.92
CA TYR A 126 0.99 8.12 -1.62
C TYR A 126 0.50 9.35 -0.84
N ASN A 127 -0.29 9.12 0.20
CA ASN A 127 -0.70 10.15 1.15
C ASN A 127 -0.90 9.55 2.53
N ASP A 128 -0.85 10.41 3.55
CA ASP A 128 -1.02 10.02 4.95
C ASP A 128 -2.37 10.52 5.51
N ASN A 129 -3.33 10.84 4.64
CA ASN A 129 -4.62 11.39 5.06
C ASN A 129 -5.58 10.32 5.59
N GLY A 130 -5.19 9.04 5.51
CA GLY A 130 -6.12 7.93 5.65
C GLY A 130 -7.08 7.83 4.46
N SER A 131 -7.91 6.80 4.48
CA SER A 131 -8.94 6.52 3.48
C SER A 131 -10.23 6.12 4.20
N MET A 132 -11.31 5.85 3.47
CA MET A 132 -12.50 5.22 4.09
C MET A 132 -12.18 3.91 4.83
N MET A 133 -11.04 3.26 4.53
CA MET A 133 -10.66 1.97 5.10
C MET A 133 -9.48 2.05 6.08
N THR A 134 -8.85 3.20 6.26
CA THR A 134 -7.65 3.36 7.10
C THR A 134 -7.78 4.57 8.02
N ALA A 135 -7.25 4.46 9.23
CA ALA A 135 -7.25 5.58 10.16
C ALA A 135 -6.48 6.78 9.58
N LYS A 136 -6.84 7.99 10.02
CA LYS A 136 -6.11 9.21 9.66
C LYS A 136 -4.64 9.07 10.05
N GLY A 137 -3.73 9.44 9.17
CA GLY A 137 -2.28 9.32 9.38
C GLY A 137 -1.67 8.06 8.78
N VAL A 138 -2.45 7.03 8.43
CA VAL A 138 -1.93 5.82 7.78
C VAL A 138 -1.54 6.11 6.33
N ARG A 139 -0.31 5.72 5.96
CA ARG A 139 0.18 5.86 4.59
C ARG A 139 -0.55 4.92 3.65
N THR A 140 -1.19 5.52 2.66
CA THR A 140 -1.92 4.82 1.60
C THR A 140 -1.24 5.11 0.26
N PHE A 141 -0.85 4.05 -0.45
CA PHE A 141 -0.28 4.12 -1.78
C PHE A 141 -1.40 4.10 -2.82
N CYS A 142 -1.26 4.92 -3.86
CA CYS A 142 -2.24 5.05 -4.92
C CYS A 142 -1.59 4.85 -6.29
N VAL A 143 -2.22 4.00 -7.10
CA VAL A 143 -1.91 3.79 -8.51
C VAL A 143 -3.10 4.25 -9.31
N LYS A 144 -2.89 5.13 -10.29
CA LYS A 144 -3.93 5.62 -11.20
C LYS A 144 -3.49 5.48 -12.66
N GLY A 145 -4.33 4.94 -13.54
CA GLY A 145 -4.04 4.91 -14.97
C GLY A 145 -3.83 6.32 -15.55
N ARG A 146 -2.87 6.50 -16.47
CA ARG A 146 -2.72 7.75 -17.24
C ARG A 146 -3.66 7.69 -18.44
N GLN A 147 -4.47 8.74 -18.62
CA GLN A 147 -5.22 9.00 -19.85
C GLN A 147 -4.26 9.33 -21.00
#